data_AF-A0A961S0E3-F1
#
_entry.id   AF-A0A961S0E3-F1
#
_cell.length_a   1.000
_cell.length_b   1.000
_cell.length_c   1.000
_cell.angle_alpha   90.00
_cell.angle_beta   90.00
_cell.angle_gamma   90.00
#
_symmetry.space_group_name_H-M   'P 1'
#
loop_
_entity.id
_entity.type
_entity.pdbx_description
1 polymer ?
#
loop_
_entity_poly.entity_id
_entity_poly.type
_entity_poly.pdbx_seq_one_letter_code
_entity_poly.pdbx_strand_id
1 'polypeptide(L)'
;GVHVRLAVNAMCAAANIQTYVRFEIIARLHRLGVEVLPWLRLYGADGRTAYFIHTPSREAVVMEDVDTIVLHAPNMPDDSLSPALEEMRIPYHLAGDCLAPRTAEEAVYEGLKAGLLV
;
A
#
# COMPACT_ATOMS: atom_id res chain seq x y z
N GLY A 1 -21.57 -13.86 4.66
CA GLY A 1 -20.59 -13.17 3.80
C GLY A 1 -20.27 -11.82 4.43
N VAL A 2 -19.13 -11.21 4.09
CA VAL A 2 -18.78 -9.86 4.53
C VAL A 2 -19.06 -8.86 3.40
N HIS A 3 -19.59 -7.68 3.73
CA HIS A 3 -19.73 -6.59 2.78
C HIS A 3 -18.43 -5.79 2.75
N VAL A 4 -17.80 -5.65 1.58
CA VAL A 4 -16.49 -5.01 1.45
C VAL A 4 -16.63 -3.70 0.69
N ARG A 5 -16.21 -2.62 1.34
CA ARG A 5 -16.07 -1.28 0.76
C ARG A 5 -14.58 -0.94 0.64
N LEU A 6 -14.10 -0.77 -0.59
CA LEU A 6 -12.72 -0.42 -0.89
C LEU A 6 -12.62 1.09 -1.18
N ALA A 7 -12.30 1.87 -0.16
CA ALA A 7 -11.99 3.29 -0.29
C ALA A 7 -10.58 3.49 -0.84
N VAL A 8 -10.44 4.30 -1.89
CA VAL A 8 -9.14 4.61 -2.52
C VAL A 8 -8.99 6.10 -2.74
N ASN A 9 -7.76 6.62 -2.59
CA ASN A 9 -7.44 8.03 -2.83
C ASN A 9 -7.44 8.44 -4.31
N ALA A 10 -7.61 7.48 -5.23
CA ALA A 10 -7.47 7.68 -6.67
C ALA A 10 -8.82 7.62 -7.39
N MET A 11 -8.80 7.88 -8.70
CA MET A 11 -9.97 7.80 -9.57
C MET A 11 -10.58 6.40 -9.69
N CYS A 12 -9.82 5.35 -9.36
CA CYS A 12 -10.26 3.96 -9.41
C CYS A 12 -9.37 3.05 -8.55
N ALA A 13 -9.83 1.83 -8.30
CA ALA A 13 -9.00 0.78 -7.71
C ALA A 13 -7.81 0.45 -8.63
N ALA A 14 -6.68 0.08 -8.03
CA ALA A 14 -5.45 -0.29 -8.74
C ALA A 14 -4.94 0.80 -9.72
N ALA A 15 -5.13 2.08 -9.39
CA ALA A 15 -4.78 3.21 -10.26
C ALA A 15 -3.29 3.28 -10.68
N ASN A 16 -2.38 2.71 -9.87
CA ASN A 16 -0.95 2.67 -10.16
C ASN A 16 -0.51 1.37 -10.88
N ILE A 17 -1.44 0.46 -11.16
CA ILE A 17 -1.16 -0.80 -11.85
C ILE A 17 -1.30 -0.62 -13.36
N GLN A 18 -0.49 -1.32 -14.15
CA GLN A 18 -0.58 -1.32 -15.61
C GLN A 18 -2.02 -1.62 -16.07
N THR A 19 -2.50 -0.88 -17.07
CA THR A 19 -3.91 -0.82 -17.50
C THR A 19 -4.57 -2.18 -17.75
N TYR A 20 -3.90 -3.12 -18.42
CA TYR A 20 -4.49 -4.43 -18.73
C TYR A 20 -4.67 -5.29 -17.47
N VAL A 21 -3.68 -5.30 -16.58
CA VAL A 21 -3.78 -5.99 -15.29
C VAL A 21 -4.87 -5.34 -14.43
N ARG A 22 -4.97 -4.01 -14.48
CA ARG A 22 -6.01 -3.25 -13.77
C ARG A 22 -7.41 -3.66 -14.20
N PHE A 23 -7.66 -3.86 -15.50
CA PHE A 23 -8.98 -4.28 -15.98
C PHE A 23 -9.40 -5.63 -15.41
N GLU A 24 -8.49 -6.60 -15.34
CA GLU A 24 -8.80 -7.89 -14.72
C GLU A 24 -9.09 -7.75 -13.21
N ILE A 25 -8.33 -6.92 -12.51
CA ILE A 25 -8.56 -6.63 -11.09
C ILE A 25 -9.95 -6.00 -10.88
N ILE A 26 -10.30 -4.98 -11.67
CA ILE A 26 -11.61 -4.31 -11.58
C ILE A 26 -12.75 -5.30 -11.87
N ALA A 27 -12.60 -6.13 -12.90
CA ALA A 27 -13.59 -7.14 -13.24
C ALA A 27 -13.77 -8.16 -12.10
N ARG A 28 -12.67 -8.58 -11.45
CA ARG A 28 -12.71 -9.48 -10.30
C ARG A 28 -13.40 -8.83 -9.09
N LEU A 29 -13.07 -7.58 -8.76
CA LEU A 29 -13.71 -6.83 -7.66
C LEU A 29 -15.23 -6.72 -7.89
N HIS A 30 -15.64 -6.42 -9.12
CA HIS A 30 -17.05 -6.34 -9.49
C HIS A 30 -17.76 -7.69 -9.33
N ARG A 31 -17.18 -8.79 -9.85
CA ARG A 31 -17.74 -10.15 -9.70
C ARG A 31 -17.87 -10.59 -8.25
N LEU A 32 -17.02 -10.06 -7.35
CA LEU A 32 -17.07 -10.33 -5.91
C LEU A 32 -18.03 -9.41 -5.16
N GLY A 33 -18.66 -8.43 -5.82
CA GLY A 33 -19.56 -7.48 -5.18
C GLY A 33 -18.86 -6.47 -4.27
N VAL A 34 -17.57 -6.20 -4.51
CA VAL A 34 -16.83 -5.17 -3.76
C VAL A 34 -17.25 -3.78 -4.22
N GLU A 35 -17.70 -2.94 -3.29
CA GLU A 35 -18.01 -1.53 -3.55
C GLU A 35 -16.71 -0.73 -3.57
N VAL A 36 -16.32 -0.18 -4.72
CA VAL A 36 -15.12 0.65 -4.85
C VAL A 36 -15.51 2.13 -4.73
N LEU A 37 -14.92 2.81 -3.75
CA LEU A 37 -15.22 4.21 -3.44
C LEU A 37 -14.00 5.08 -3.77
N PRO A 38 -13.98 5.72 -4.95
CA PRO A 38 -12.85 6.55 -5.37
C PRO A 38 -12.78 7.85 -4.57
N TRP A 39 -11.60 8.47 -4.61
CA TRP A 39 -11.33 9.76 -3.98
C TRP A 39 -11.53 9.85 -2.47
N LEU A 40 -11.54 8.73 -1.75
CA LEU A 40 -11.73 8.71 -0.31
C LEU A 40 -10.42 8.44 0.42
N ARG A 41 -9.98 9.41 1.20
CA ARG A 41 -8.86 9.28 2.14
C ARG A 41 -9.38 9.10 3.55
N LEU A 42 -8.95 8.04 4.23
CA LEU A 42 -9.26 7.85 5.64
C LEU A 42 -8.68 9.01 6.47
N TYR A 43 -9.54 9.61 7.29
CA TYR A 43 -9.18 10.63 8.27
C TYR A 43 -9.00 10.01 9.67
N GLY A 44 -9.91 9.11 10.05
CA GLY A 44 -9.89 8.43 11.34
C GLY A 44 -11.12 7.56 11.53
N ALA A 45 -11.29 6.98 12.71
CA ALA A 45 -12.47 6.20 13.07
C ALA A 45 -12.76 6.33 14.56
N ASP A 46 -14.05 6.24 14.91
CA ASP A 46 -14.54 6.21 16.29
C ASP A 46 -15.71 5.23 16.39
N GLY A 47 -15.68 4.36 17.41
CA GLY A 47 -16.64 3.27 17.56
C GLY A 47 -16.79 2.42 16.29
N ARG A 48 -17.98 2.49 15.66
CA ARG A 48 -18.32 1.79 14.41
C ARG A 48 -18.42 2.74 13.21
N THR A 49 -17.82 3.91 13.31
CA THR A 49 -17.88 4.96 12.30
C THR A 49 -16.49 5.26 11.77
N ALA A 50 -16.32 5.22 10.46
CA ALA A 50 -15.11 5.62 9.76
C ALA A 50 -15.32 6.97 9.07
N TYR A 51 -14.36 7.87 9.25
CA TYR A 51 -14.38 9.22 8.69
C TYR A 51 -13.39 9.32 7.55
N PHE A 52 -13.84 9.88 6.43
CA PHE A 52 -13.04 10.08 5.23
C PHE A 52 -13.12 11.54 4.78
N ILE A 53 -12.16 11.94 3.96
CA ILE A 53 -12.19 13.18 3.20
C ILE A 53 -12.27 12.81 1.73
N HIS A 54 -13.26 13.37 1.03
CA HIS A 54 -13.31 13.32 -0.43
C HIS A 54 -12.20 14.22 -0.98
N THR A 55 -11.17 13.65 -1.59
CA THR A 55 -9.89 14.35 -1.82
C THR A 55 -9.99 15.57 -2.75
N PRO A 56 -10.83 15.60 -3.80
CA PRO A 56 -11.03 16.80 -4.63
C PRO A 56 -11.87 17.89 -3.96
N SER A 57 -13.03 17.56 -3.37
CA SER A 57 -13.93 18.56 -2.79
C SER A 57 -13.53 18.99 -1.39
N ARG A 58 -12.69 18.20 -0.71
CA ARG A 58 -12.30 18.36 0.70
C ARG A 58 -13.46 18.24 1.68
N GLU A 59 -14.59 17.70 1.24
CA GLU A 59 -15.74 17.47 2.09
C GLU A 59 -15.56 16.20 2.93
N ALA A 60 -16.13 16.22 4.13
CA ALA A 60 -16.16 15.06 4.99
C ALA A 60 -17.16 14.02 4.43
N VAL A 61 -16.75 12.75 4.46
CA VAL A 61 -17.58 11.60 4.14
C VAL A 61 -17.58 10.68 5.34
N VAL A 62 -18.77 10.35 5.85
CA VAL A 62 -18.93 9.51 7.04
C VAL A 62 -19.49 8.16 6.62
N MET A 63 -18.86 7.08 7.11
CA MET A 63 -19.33 5.72 6.94
C MET A 63 -19.65 5.11 8.28
N GLU A 64 -20.94 4.87 8.51
CA GLU A 64 -21.44 4.17 9.69
C GLU A 64 -21.42 2.65 9.46
N ASP A 65 -21.72 1.91 10.53
CA ASP A 65 -21.80 0.45 10.58
C ASP A 65 -20.55 -0.25 10.00
N VAL A 66 -19.37 0.26 10.35
CA VAL A 66 -18.08 -0.34 10.00
C VAL A 66 -17.63 -1.26 11.13
N ASP A 67 -17.58 -2.57 10.87
CA ASP A 67 -17.08 -3.56 11.83
C ASP A 67 -15.56 -3.64 11.89
N THR A 68 -14.89 -3.37 10.77
CA THR A 68 -13.44 -3.54 10.65
C THR A 68 -12.88 -2.59 9.60
N ILE A 69 -11.75 -1.96 9.93
CA ILE A 69 -10.95 -1.17 9.00
C ILE A 69 -9.65 -1.92 8.75
N VAL A 70 -9.40 -2.25 7.47
CA VAL A 70 -8.12 -2.80 7.03
C VAL A 70 -7.33 -1.68 6.37
N LEU A 71 -6.20 -1.32 6.98
CA LEU A 71 -5.31 -0.29 6.46
C LEU A 71 -4.28 -0.89 5.52
N HIS A 72 -4.25 -0.38 4.29
CA HIS A 72 -3.13 -0.58 3.38
C HIS A 72 -2.19 0.62 3.48
N ALA A 73 -1.26 0.57 4.45
CA ALA A 73 -0.25 1.59 4.69
C ALA A 73 1.06 1.26 3.95
N PRO A 74 1.93 2.26 3.70
CA PRO A 74 3.28 2.00 3.21
C PRO A 74 4.04 1.04 4.13
N ASN A 75 4.86 0.17 3.54
CA ASN A 75 5.75 -0.69 4.30
C ASN A 75 6.88 0.13 4.94
N MET A 76 7.33 -0.29 6.12
CA MET A 76 8.53 0.26 6.76
C MET A 76 9.73 -0.63 6.39
N PRO A 77 10.90 -0.04 6.07
CA PRO A 77 12.13 -0.81 5.93
C PRO A 77 12.46 -1.57 7.22
N ASP A 78 13.00 -2.77 7.09
CA ASP A 78 13.61 -3.53 8.20
C ASP A 78 15.09 -3.76 7.89
N ASP A 79 15.94 -2.95 8.51
CA ASP A 79 17.39 -2.98 8.40
C ASP A 79 18.05 -3.30 9.76
N SER A 80 17.32 -3.98 10.65
CA SER A 80 17.71 -4.25 12.04
C SER A 80 19.04 -4.98 12.22
N LEU A 81 19.52 -5.69 11.20
CA LEU A 81 20.82 -6.36 11.19
C LEU A 81 22.00 -5.40 10.95
N SER A 82 21.77 -4.26 10.29
CA SER A 82 22.82 -3.34 9.84
C SER A 82 23.72 -2.84 10.98
N PRO A 83 23.19 -2.38 12.13
CA PRO A 83 24.03 -1.89 13.23
C PRO A 83 25.01 -2.95 13.76
N ALA A 84 24.59 -4.22 13.80
CA ALA A 84 25.45 -5.31 14.25
C ALA A 84 26.60 -5.59 13.25
N LEU A 85 26.31 -5.51 11.94
CA LEU A 85 27.34 -5.65 10.90
C LEU A 85 28.35 -4.50 10.93
N GLU A 86 27.88 -3.28 11.18
CA GLU A 86 28.73 -2.10 11.39
C GLU A 86 29.66 -2.28 12.59
N GLU A 87 29.15 -2.73 13.73
CA GLU A 87 29.94 -2.98 14.95
C GLU A 87 31.04 -4.04 14.71
N MET A 88 30.69 -5.12 14.00
CA MET A 88 31.62 -6.18 13.62
C MET A 88 32.58 -5.78 12.49
N ARG A 89 32.41 -4.59 11.89
CA ARG A 89 33.15 -4.11 10.70
C ARG A 89 33.09 -5.09 9.53
N ILE A 90 31.95 -5.77 9.37
CA ILE A 90 31.69 -6.64 8.22
C ILE A 90 31.22 -5.74 7.08
N PRO A 91 31.89 -5.72 5.91
CA PRO A 91 31.40 -4.97 4.76
C PRO A 91 30.06 -5.54 4.28
N TYR A 92 29.09 -4.67 4.02
CA TYR A 92 27.78 -5.05 3.49
C TYR A 92 27.22 -3.97 2.56
N HIS A 93 26.20 -4.36 1.80
CA HIS A 93 25.38 -3.47 0.98
C HIS A 93 23.91 -3.74 1.28
N LEU A 94 23.14 -2.69 1.52
CA LEU A 94 21.67 -2.78 1.59
C LEU A 94 21.08 -2.79 0.18
N ALA A 95 20.05 -3.60 -0.03
CA ALA A 95 19.32 -3.69 -1.29
C ALA A 95 17.90 -4.19 -1.06
N GLY A 96 16.94 -3.68 -1.82
CA GLY A 96 15.54 -4.06 -1.74
C GLY A 96 14.82 -3.43 -0.57
N ASP A 97 13.82 -4.12 -0.04
CA ASP A 97 12.89 -3.52 0.92
C ASP A 97 13.55 -3.13 2.25
N CYS A 98 14.67 -3.76 2.64
CA CYS A 98 15.44 -3.33 3.80
C CYS A 98 16.09 -1.95 3.61
N LEU A 99 16.38 -1.55 2.37
CA LEU A 99 16.88 -0.22 2.04
C LEU A 99 15.72 0.78 1.88
N ALA A 100 14.74 0.43 1.05
CA ALA A 100 13.52 1.20 0.89
C ALA A 100 12.42 0.35 0.23
N PRO A 101 11.30 0.06 0.92
CA PRO A 101 10.20 -0.71 0.37
C PRO A 101 9.57 -0.01 -0.83
N ARG A 102 9.63 -0.64 -2.00
CA ARG A 102 9.04 -0.10 -3.23
C ARG A 102 8.54 -1.23 -4.13
N THR A 103 8.83 -1.22 -5.44
CA THR A 103 8.41 -2.31 -6.32
C THR A 103 9.40 -3.47 -6.33
N ALA A 104 8.94 -4.65 -6.71
CA ALA A 104 9.79 -5.83 -6.82
C ALA A 104 10.92 -5.62 -7.86
N GLU A 105 10.65 -4.89 -8.93
CA GLU A 105 11.62 -4.54 -9.96
C GLU A 105 12.76 -3.70 -9.40
N GLU A 106 12.46 -2.77 -8.49
CA GLU A 106 13.47 -1.94 -7.85
C GLU A 106 14.34 -2.76 -6.89
N ALA A 107 13.74 -3.70 -6.15
CA ALA A 107 14.49 -4.61 -5.29
C ALA A 107 15.46 -5.49 -6.11
N VAL A 108 15.00 -6.02 -7.25
CA VAL A 108 15.87 -6.78 -8.17
C VAL A 108 16.97 -5.89 -8.75
N TYR A 109 16.65 -4.67 -9.15
CA TYR A 109 17.63 -3.71 -9.69
C TYR A 109 18.71 -3.34 -8.67
N GLU A 110 18.34 -3.17 -7.40
CA GLU A 110 19.29 -2.90 -6.32
C GLU A 110 20.16 -4.11 -6.02
N GLY A 111 19.59 -5.31 -5.99
CA GLY A 111 20.36 -6.55 -5.87
C GLY A 111 21.38 -6.70 -7.00
N LEU A 112 20.99 -6.39 -8.24
CA LEU A 112 21.90 -6.39 -9.39
C LEU A 112 23.04 -5.38 -9.21
N LYS A 113 22.73 -4.14 -8.82
CA LYS A 113 23.76 -3.11 -8.57
C LYS A 113 24.72 -3.55 -7.46
N ALA A 114 24.20 -4.08 -6.35
CA ALA A 114 25.01 -4.57 -5.25
C ALA A 114 25.95 -5.70 -5.71
N GLY A 115 25.45 -6.65 -6.51
CA GLY A 115 26.26 -7.74 -7.05
C GLY A 115 27.35 -7.30 -8.03
N LEU A 116 27.17 -6.18 -8.73
CA LEU A 116 28.18 -5.62 -9.64
C LEU A 116 29.26 -4.78 -8.94
N LEU A 117 29.06 -4.42 -7.67
CA LEU A 117 30.03 -3.68 -6.86
C LEU A 117 31.04 -4.61 -6.15
N VAL A 118 30.81 -5.92 -6.19
CA VAL A 118 31.63 -6.98 -5.55
C VAL A 118 32.69 -7.49 -6.52
#